data_AF-A0A3D5IWG5-F1
#
_entry.id   AF-A0A3D5IWG5-F1
#
_cell.length_a   1.000
_cell.length_b   1.000
_cell.length_c   1.000
_cell.angle_alpha   90.00
_cell.angle_beta   90.00
_cell.angle_gamma   90.00
#
_symmetry.space_group_name_H-M   'P 1'
#
loop_
_entity.id
_entity.type
_entity.pdbx_description
1 polymer ?
#
loop_
_entity_poly.entity_id
_entity_poly.type
_entity_poly.pdbx_seq_one_letter_code
_entity_poly.pdbx_strand_id
1 'polypeptide(L)' 'SAAFHWEFMFTRSLFKTKDMIQQHKILEELRLLFEEGSLTSTLNNTFEGLDTQVFREVHELQESGKSIGKNVIKFIS' A
#
# COMPACT_ATOMS: atom_id res chain seq x y z
N SER A 1 -4.67 -29.07 -2.54
CA SER A 1 -3.31 -28.51 -2.69
C SER A 1 -3.38 -27.01 -2.44
N ALA A 2 -2.45 -26.44 -1.69
CA ALA A 2 -2.32 -24.98 -1.55
C ALA A 2 -0.98 -24.58 -2.16
N ALA A 3 -1.00 -23.75 -3.20
CA ALA A 3 0.20 -23.24 -3.84
C ALA A 3 0.41 -21.80 -3.38
N PHE A 4 1.48 -21.58 -2.63
CA PHE A 4 1.87 -20.27 -2.16
C PHE A 4 2.72 -19.59 -3.24
N HIS A 5 2.12 -18.66 -3.97
CA HIS A 5 2.81 -17.87 -4.98
C HIS A 5 3.19 -16.53 -4.36
N TRP A 6 4.45 -16.40 -3.95
CA TRP A 6 5.02 -15.09 -3.66
C TRP A 6 5.47 -14.45 -4.97
N GLU A 7 4.58 -13.67 -5.58
CA GLU A 7 5.00 -12.72 -6.60
C GLU A 7 5.30 -11.39 -5.93
N PHE A 8 6.52 -10.89 -6.12
CA PHE A 8 6.85 -9.53 -5.73
C PHE A 8 5.92 -8.56 -6.46
N MET A 9 5.14 -7.76 -5.71
CA MET A 9 4.07 -6.92 -6.27
C MET A 9 4.57 -5.92 -7.32
N PHE A 10 5.87 -5.61 -7.34
CA PHE A 10 6.48 -4.69 -8.30
C PHE A 10 7.12 -5.39 -9.51
N THR A 11 7.09 -6.72 -9.62
CA THR A 11 7.69 -7.43 -10.78
C THR A 11 7.15 -6.90 -12.10
N ARG A 12 5.82 -6.79 -12.24
CA ARG A 12 5.20 -6.35 -13.49
C ARG A 12 5.59 -4.94 -13.86
N SER A 13 5.59 -4.01 -12.90
CA SER A 13 5.93 -2.61 -13.15
C SER A 13 7.43 -2.39 -13.37
N LEU A 14 8.29 -3.07 -12.62
CA LEU A 14 9.74 -2.97 -12.75
C LEU A 14 10.25 -3.54 -14.07
N PHE A 15 9.74 -4.70 -14.48
CA PHE A 15 10.16 -5.37 -15.72
C PHE A 15 9.29 -5.03 -16.93
N LYS A 16 8.26 -4.19 -16.75
CA LYS A 16 7.29 -3.81 -17.78
C LYS A 16 6.75 -4.99 -18.57
N THR A 17 6.32 -6.02 -17.84
CA THR A 17 5.85 -7.26 -18.45
C THR A 17 4.62 -7.02 -19.32
N LYS A 18 4.38 -7.90 -20.30
CA LYS A 18 3.24 -7.74 -21.23
C LYS A 18 1.87 -7.70 -20.53
N ASP A 19 1.80 -8.20 -19.30
CA ASP A 19 0.62 -8.29 -18.46
C ASP A 19 0.57 -7.25 -17.34
N MET A 20 1.26 -6.11 -17.45
CA MET A 20 1.18 -5.00 -16.48
C MET A 20 -0.26 -4.59 -16.10
N ILE A 21 -1.21 -4.74 -17.03
CA ILE A 21 -2.63 -4.45 -16.82
C ILE A 21 -3.25 -5.26 -15.65
N GLN A 22 -2.65 -6.39 -15.26
CA GLN A 22 -3.14 -7.21 -14.16
C GLN A 22 -3.12 -6.47 -12.82
N GLN A 23 -2.13 -5.60 -12.59
CA GLN A 23 -2.09 -4.78 -11.36
C GLN A 23 -3.34 -3.89 -11.24
N HIS A 24 -3.78 -3.29 -12.35
CA HIS A 24 -4.99 -2.47 -12.38
C HIS A 24 -6.24 -3.31 -12.09
N LYS A 25 -6.36 -4.50 -12.68
CA LYS A 25 -7.49 -5.41 -12.44
C LYS A 25 -7.59 -5.83 -10.98
N ILE A 26 -6.45 -6.15 -10.35
CA ILE A 26 -6.37 -6.47 -8.92
C ILE A 26 -6.85 -5.28 -8.08
N LEU A 27 -6.41 -4.05 -8.40
CA LEU A 27 -6.84 -2.86 -7.67
C LEU A 27 -8.34 -2.57 -7.83
N GLU A 28 -8.93 -2.87 -8.99
CA GLU A 28 -10.37 -2.73 -9.22
C GLU A 28 -11.18 -3.76 -8.43
N GLU A 29 -10.71 -5.01 -8.36
CA GLU A 29 -11.33 -6.03 -7.51
C GLU A 29 -11.27 -5.63 -6.02
N LEU A 30 -10.12 -5.11 -5.57
CA LEU A 30 -9.98 -4.60 -4.20
C LEU A 30 -10.98 -3.47 -3.91
N ARG A 31 -11.21 -2.54 -4.85
CA ARG A 31 -12.21 -1.47 -4.69
C ARG A 31 -13.59 -2.04 -4.38
N LEU A 32 -14.05 -3.02 -5.16
CA LEU A 32 -15.35 -3.67 -4.96
C LEU A 32 -15.43 -4.35 -3.59
N LEU A 33 -14.38 -5.05 -3.17
CA LEU A 33 -14.31 -5.71 -1.87
C LEU A 33 -14.34 -4.71 -0.69
N PHE A 34 -13.75 -3.53 -0.85
CA PHE A 34 -13.86 -2.46 0.14
C PHE A 34 -15.28 -1.89 0.19
N GLU A 35 -15.93 -1.68 -0.96
CA GLU A 35 -17.29 -1.16 -1.03
C GLU A 35 -18.33 -2.12 -0.46
N GLU A 36 -18.15 -3.42 -0.65
CA GLU A 36 -18.99 -4.47 -0.05
C GLU A 36 -18.74 -4.62 1.48
N GLY A 37 -17.62 -4.12 1.98
CA GLY A 37 -17.21 -4.26 3.39
C GLY A 37 -16.50 -5.59 3.70
N SER A 38 -16.22 -6.41 2.68
CA SER A 38 -15.41 -7.63 2.79
C SER A 38 -13.95 -7.32 3.16
N LEU A 39 -13.45 -6.14 2.80
CA LEU A 39 -12.15 -5.62 3.23
C LEU A 39 -12.30 -4.31 4.00
N THR A 40 -11.44 -4.11 4.99
CA THR A 40 -11.33 -2.87 5.77
C THR A 40 -9.95 -2.27 5.65
N SER A 41 -9.86 -0.94 5.65
CA SER A 41 -8.58 -0.24 5.59
C SER A 41 -7.66 -0.67 6.74
N THR A 42 -6.36 -0.80 6.44
CA THR A 42 -5.32 -1.02 7.46
C THR A 42 -4.69 0.28 7.95
N LEU A 43 -5.28 1.44 7.62
CA LEU A 43 -4.84 2.74 8.12
C LEU A 43 -4.80 2.71 9.65
N ASN A 44 -3.67 3.12 10.22
CA ASN A 44 -3.48 3.20 11.66
C ASN A 44 -3.06 4.60 12.10
N ASN A 45 -2.14 5.25 11.38
CA ASN A 45 -1.69 6.60 11.67
C ASN A 45 -1.81 7.50 10.43
N THR A 46 -2.26 8.74 10.65
CA THR A 46 -2.27 9.79 9.63
C THR A 46 -1.35 10.91 10.08
N PHE A 47 -0.41 11.27 9.22
CA PHE A 47 0.48 12.41 9.35
C PHE A 47 0.06 13.47 8.35
N GLU A 48 0.37 14.73 8.65
CA GLU A 48 -0.13 15.86 7.88
C GLU A 48 1.04 16.71 7.38
N GLY A 49 1.00 17.10 6.10
CA GLY A 49 2.04 17.89 5.47
C GLY A 49 3.00 17.06 4.62
N LEU A 50 3.26 17.52 3.39
CA LEU A 50 4.26 16.92 2.49
C LEU A 50 5.62 17.62 2.67
N ASP A 51 6.13 17.69 3.89
CA ASP A 51 7.44 18.26 4.21
C ASP A 51 8.44 17.22 4.72
N THR A 52 9.72 17.57 4.65
CA THR A 52 10.83 16.64 4.94
C THR A 52 10.87 16.17 6.40
N GLN A 53 10.33 16.95 7.34
CA GLN A 53 10.29 16.56 8.75
C GLN A 53 9.26 15.45 8.96
N VAL A 54 8.07 15.61 8.38
CA VAL A 54 7.01 14.59 8.43
C VAL A 54 7.48 13.29 7.76
N PHE A 55 8.11 13.39 6.59
CA PHE A 55 8.66 12.21 5.91
C PHE A 55 9.71 11.48 6.75
N ARG A 56 10.60 12.21 7.44
CA ARG A 56 11.63 11.62 8.31
C ARG A 56 11.00 10.85 9.46
N GLU A 57 10.05 11.46 10.17
CA GLU A 57 9.36 10.82 11.30
C GLU A 57 8.66 9.52 10.88
N VAL A 58 7.91 9.57 9.77
CA VAL A 58 7.20 8.38 9.25
C VAL A 58 8.18 7.28 8.84
N HIS A 59 9.32 7.65 8.25
CA HIS A 59 10.35 6.70 7.84
C HIS A 59 11.02 6.03 9.05
N GLU A 60 11.40 6.80 10.07
CA GLU A 60 11.98 6.29 11.31
C GLU A 60 11.02 5.29 12.00
N LEU A 61 9.72 5.60 12.03
CA LEU A 61 8.71 4.68 12.56
C LEU A 61 8.64 3.38 11.75
N GLN A 62 8.69 3.46 10.41
CA GLN A 62 8.66 2.30 9.54
C GLN A 62 9.90 1.41 9.69
N GLU A 63 11.09 2.02 9.76
CA GLU A 63 12.37 1.31 9.95
C GLU A 63 12.49 0.65 11.32
N SER A 64 11.86 1.25 12.35
CA SER A 64 11.87 0.69 13.71
C SER A 64 11.17 -0.67 13.83
N GLY A 65 10.35 -1.06 12.84
CA GLY A 65 9.53 -2.27 12.86
C GLY A 65 8.37 -2.24 13.85
N LYS A 66 8.13 -1.11 14.54
CA LYS A 66 7.06 -0.94 15.54
C LYS A 66 5.71 -0.54 14.93
N SER A 67 5.69 -0.24 13.62
CA SER A 67 4.48 0.18 12.93
C SER A 67 3.47 -0.96 12.84
N ILE A 68 2.28 -0.75 13.40
CA ILE A 68 1.11 -1.61 13.21
C ILE A 68 0.25 -0.98 12.11
N GLY A 69 -0.25 -1.80 11.16
CA GLY A 69 -1.05 -1.30 10.05
C GLY A 69 -0.24 -0.42 9.08
N LYS A 70 -0.87 0.65 8.56
CA LYS A 70 -0.29 1.58 7.60
C LYS A 70 -0.27 3.01 8.14
N ASN A 71 0.87 3.67 7.96
CA ASN A 71 1.04 5.11 8.14
C ASN A 71 0.76 5.82 6.81
N VAL A 72 -0.06 6.87 6.82
CA VAL A 72 -0.39 7.68 5.64
C VAL A 72 0.01 9.12 5.88
N ILE A 73 0.69 9.74 4.91
CA ILE A 73 0.94 11.19 4.91
C ILE A 73 -0.12 11.83 4.03
N LYS A 74 -0.91 12.73 4.61
CA LYS A 74 -1.96 13.49 3.95
C LYS A 74 -1.42 14.85 3.51
N PHE A 75 -1.58 15.16 2.23
CA PHE A 75 -1.34 16.52 1.75
C PHE A 75 -2.40 17.47 2.30
N ILE A 76 -1.96 18.56 2.92
CA ILE A 76 -2.82 19.67 3.31
C ILE A 76 -2.44 20.84 2.41
N SER A 77 -3.45 21.33 1.69
CA SER A 77 -3.36 22.52 0.84
C SER A 77 -3.61 23.79 1.65
#